data_AF-A0AAE8ZQH6-F1
#
_entry.id   AF-A0AAE8ZQH6-F1
#
_cell.length_a   1.000
_cell.length_b   1.000
_cell.length_c   1.000
_cell.angle_alpha   90.00
_cell.angle_beta   90.00
_cell.angle_gamma   90.00
#
_symmetry.space_group_name_H-M   'P 1'
#
loop_
_entity.id
_entity.type
_entity.pdbx_description
1 polymer ?
#
loop_
_entity_poly.entity_id
_entity_poly.type
_entity_poly.pdbx_seq_one_letter_code
_entity_poly.pdbx_strand_id
1 'polypeptide(L)'
;MMRFSLLLGFLLVVSTRCWETEQLVNSVIAACPPSNFICPREEFGHFDGPKWVWDKDSIANSPEAIYFLRLRSWNLITLEEMKLAYCCRGGKCLLRCGIMPRVEINMIKSFPEDIMEVFELGIEEIDKHREFVEEYIRETEKNGAPKHVPAELEDFFDAIHKWQHTIRRAMIERQRTRALEAI
;
A
#
# COMPACT_ATOMS: atom_id res chain seq x y z
N MET A 1 54.94 -38.63 28.43
CA MET A 1 53.99 -39.52 27.71
C MET A 1 52.58 -39.13 28.15
N MET A 2 51.82 -38.47 27.26
CA MET A 2 50.66 -39.04 26.55
C MET A 2 49.44 -39.19 27.49
N ARG A 3 48.26 -38.59 27.28
CA ARG A 3 47.67 -37.86 26.15
C ARG A 3 46.60 -36.89 26.67
N PHE A 4 46.67 -35.63 26.24
CA PHE A 4 45.49 -34.80 26.03
C PHE A 4 44.70 -35.42 24.88
N SER A 5 43.43 -35.77 25.09
CA SER A 5 42.40 -35.90 24.04
C SER A 5 41.07 -36.30 24.71
N LEU A 6 40.41 -35.36 25.38
CA LEU A 6 38.96 -35.43 25.51
C LEU A 6 38.41 -34.66 24.31
N LEU A 7 37.94 -35.46 23.36
CA LEU A 7 37.33 -35.06 22.10
C LEU A 7 36.31 -33.95 22.35
N LEU A 8 36.57 -32.79 21.76
CA LEU A 8 35.54 -31.84 21.35
C LEU A 8 34.50 -32.64 20.56
N GLY A 9 33.41 -33.01 21.22
CA GLY A 9 32.15 -33.34 20.57
C GLY A 9 31.62 -32.06 19.95
N PHE A 10 32.22 -31.64 18.84
CA PHE A 10 31.63 -30.64 17.97
C PHE A 10 30.37 -31.28 17.42
N LEU A 11 29.25 -30.93 18.05
CA LEU A 11 27.91 -31.04 17.49
C LEU A 11 27.90 -30.27 16.17
N LEU A 12 28.39 -30.91 15.11
CA LEU A 12 27.93 -30.64 13.76
C LEU A 12 26.49 -31.14 13.72
N VAL A 13 25.58 -30.36 14.30
CA VAL A 13 24.21 -30.31 13.78
C VAL A 13 24.39 -29.77 12.38
N VAL A 14 24.66 -30.67 11.44
CA VAL A 14 24.50 -30.40 10.02
C VAL A 14 23.04 -30.06 9.91
N SER A 15 22.74 -28.77 9.94
CA SER A 15 21.41 -28.27 9.65
C SER A 15 21.19 -28.55 8.17
N THR A 16 20.69 -29.74 7.87
CA THR A 16 20.42 -30.18 6.52
C THR A 16 19.39 -29.23 5.93
N ARG A 17 19.86 -28.36 5.04
CA ARG A 17 18.98 -27.60 4.17
C ARG A 17 18.44 -28.60 3.15
N CYS A 18 17.13 -28.73 3.10
CA CYS A 18 16.41 -29.56 2.15
C CYS A 18 16.14 -28.80 0.83
N TRP A 19 16.29 -27.48 0.85
CA TRP A 19 16.01 -26.58 -0.26
C TRP A 19 17.14 -25.56 -0.46
N GLU A 20 17.27 -25.10 -1.69
CA GLU A 20 18.16 -24.00 -2.04
C GLU A 20 17.56 -22.65 -1.67
N THR A 21 18.43 -21.69 -1.37
CA THR A 21 17.99 -20.32 -1.01
C THR A 21 17.23 -19.65 -2.14
N GLU A 22 17.65 -19.87 -3.40
CA GLU A 22 16.96 -19.35 -4.57
C GLU A 22 15.55 -19.96 -4.72
N GLN A 23 15.37 -21.24 -4.39
CA GLN A 23 14.06 -21.88 -4.41
C GLN A 23 13.13 -21.23 -3.38
N LEU A 24 13.63 -20.95 -2.17
CA LEU A 24 12.85 -20.24 -1.15
C LEU A 24 12.44 -18.86 -1.64
N VAL A 25 13.37 -18.07 -2.15
CA VAL A 25 13.08 -16.70 -2.63
C VAL A 25 12.02 -16.72 -3.73
N ASN A 26 12.16 -17.61 -4.72
CA ASN A 26 11.19 -17.73 -5.80
C ASN A 26 9.82 -18.19 -5.30
N SER A 27 9.79 -19.11 -4.33
CA SER A 27 8.54 -19.56 -3.70
C SER A 27 7.88 -18.49 -2.85
N VAL A 28 8.63 -17.66 -2.12
CA VAL A 28 8.09 -16.52 -1.37
C VAL A 28 7.45 -15.51 -2.33
N ILE A 29 8.13 -15.17 -3.41
CA ILE A 29 7.60 -14.25 -4.43
C ILE A 29 6.32 -14.84 -5.07
N ALA A 30 6.32 -16.13 -5.38
CA ALA A 30 5.16 -16.81 -5.96
C ALA A 30 4.00 -17.00 -4.98
N ALA A 31 4.29 -17.19 -3.68
CA ALA A 31 3.29 -17.31 -2.62
C ALA A 31 2.48 -16.03 -2.42
N CYS A 32 3.04 -14.91 -2.87
CA CYS A 32 2.50 -13.56 -2.81
C CYS A 32 2.11 -13.07 -4.23
N PRO A 33 1.13 -13.69 -4.93
CA PRO A 33 0.81 -13.36 -6.33
C PRO A 33 0.43 -11.88 -6.57
N PRO A 34 0.92 -11.24 -7.66
CA PRO A 34 0.69 -9.83 -7.95
C PRO A 34 -0.77 -9.43 -8.19
N SER A 35 -1.63 -10.41 -8.45
CA SER A 35 -3.02 -10.18 -8.89
C SER A 35 -3.96 -9.63 -7.81
N ASN A 36 -3.56 -9.58 -6.53
CA ASN A 36 -4.47 -9.33 -5.42
C ASN A 36 -3.87 -8.49 -4.28
N PHE A 37 -3.46 -7.23 -4.51
CA PHE A 37 -3.13 -6.37 -3.37
C PHE A 37 -1.97 -6.90 -2.51
N ILE A 38 -0.96 -7.51 -3.13
CA ILE A 38 0.16 -8.09 -2.40
C ILE A 38 1.42 -7.25 -2.53
N CYS A 39 1.98 -6.92 -1.36
CA CYS A 39 3.28 -6.31 -1.22
C CYS A 39 4.10 -7.07 -0.19
N PRO A 40 5.44 -6.96 -0.27
CA PRO A 40 6.31 -7.46 0.78
C PRO A 40 6.02 -6.73 2.09
N ARG A 41 6.20 -7.43 3.23
CA ARG A 41 6.38 -6.73 4.51
C ARG A 41 7.59 -5.79 4.45
N GLU A 42 7.64 -4.81 5.37
CA GLU A 42 8.67 -3.75 5.36
C GLU A 42 10.08 -4.28 5.28
N GLU A 43 10.32 -5.33 6.04
CA GLU A 43 11.62 -5.95 6.21
C GLU A 43 12.08 -6.69 4.94
N PHE A 44 11.19 -6.96 3.99
CA PHE A 44 11.45 -7.83 2.83
C PHE A 44 11.23 -7.14 1.48
N GLY A 45 11.03 -5.82 1.48
CA GLY A 45 10.96 -5.08 0.22
C GLY A 45 10.62 -3.61 0.39
N HIS A 46 10.86 -2.87 -0.69
CA HIS A 46 10.73 -1.43 -0.73
C HIS A 46 9.83 -0.99 -1.90
N PHE A 47 9.35 0.26 -1.80
CA PHE A 47 8.59 0.90 -2.86
C PHE A 47 9.54 1.61 -3.82
N ASP A 48 9.46 1.30 -5.12
CA ASP A 48 10.25 1.99 -6.14
C ASP A 48 9.50 3.15 -6.83
N GLY A 49 8.25 3.40 -6.43
CA GLY A 49 7.37 4.43 -7.00
C GLY A 49 6.17 3.83 -7.74
N PRO A 50 6.34 3.11 -8.85
CA PRO A 50 5.24 2.43 -9.52
C PRO A 50 4.89 1.05 -8.95
N LYS A 51 5.82 0.37 -8.24
CA LYS A 51 5.61 -1.00 -7.76
C LYS A 51 6.43 -1.32 -6.50
N TRP A 52 6.21 -2.52 -5.98
CA TRP A 52 7.05 -3.10 -4.94
C TRP A 52 8.16 -3.93 -5.55
N VAL A 53 9.33 -3.81 -4.94
CA VAL A 53 10.48 -4.64 -5.25
C VAL A 53 10.80 -5.49 -4.03
N TRP A 54 10.88 -6.80 -4.24
CA TRP A 54 11.31 -7.75 -3.22
C TRP A 54 12.80 -7.57 -2.92
N ASP A 55 13.13 -7.44 -1.64
CA ASP A 55 14.50 -7.53 -1.18
C ASP A 55 14.85 -9.01 -0.97
N LYS A 56 15.49 -9.59 -1.99
CA LYS A 56 15.86 -11.01 -2.02
C LYS A 56 16.89 -11.35 -0.94
N ASP A 57 17.79 -10.41 -0.63
CA ASP A 57 18.83 -10.62 0.36
C ASP A 57 18.23 -10.63 1.77
N SER A 58 17.27 -9.74 2.04
CA SER A 58 16.52 -9.74 3.29
C SER A 58 15.66 -11.00 3.47
N ILE A 59 15.09 -11.57 2.39
CA ILE A 59 14.44 -12.90 2.45
C ILE A 59 15.47 -13.99 2.76
N ALA A 60 16.59 -14.02 2.02
CA ALA A 60 17.59 -15.09 2.12
C ALA A 60 18.24 -15.18 3.51
N ASN A 61 18.39 -14.04 4.18
CA ASN A 61 19.06 -13.94 5.47
C ASN A 61 18.08 -13.82 6.65
N SER A 62 16.77 -13.96 6.42
CA SER A 62 15.78 -13.87 7.48
C SER A 62 15.86 -15.07 8.45
N PRO A 63 15.47 -14.88 9.72
CA PRO A 63 15.29 -16.01 10.65
C PRO A 63 14.32 -17.06 10.12
N GLU A 64 13.27 -16.64 9.42
CA GLU A 64 12.25 -17.50 8.83
C GLU A 64 12.81 -18.37 7.70
N ALA A 65 13.81 -17.90 6.94
CA ALA A 65 14.46 -18.68 5.90
C ALA A 65 15.11 -19.95 6.45
N ILE A 66 15.69 -19.89 7.65
CA ILE A 66 16.29 -21.05 8.32
C ILE A 66 15.24 -22.14 8.55
N TYR A 67 14.02 -21.75 8.94
CA TYR A 67 12.91 -22.67 9.14
C TYR A 67 12.49 -23.30 7.80
N PHE A 68 12.16 -22.49 6.78
CA PHE A 68 11.64 -23.00 5.51
C PHE A 68 12.64 -23.85 4.72
N LEU A 69 13.93 -23.52 4.77
CA LEU A 69 14.99 -24.28 4.09
C LEU A 69 15.21 -25.66 4.72
N ARG A 70 14.81 -25.88 5.98
CA ARG A 70 14.94 -27.17 6.68
C ARG A 70 13.72 -28.06 6.54
N LEU A 71 12.60 -27.53 6.05
CA LEU A 71 11.39 -28.33 5.86
C LEU A 71 11.62 -29.42 4.83
N ARG A 72 11.25 -30.66 5.15
CA ARG A 72 11.41 -31.80 4.24
C ARG A 72 10.56 -31.66 2.97
N SER A 73 9.42 -30.99 3.07
CA SER A 73 8.54 -30.71 1.95
C SER A 73 7.79 -29.41 2.17
N TRP A 74 7.39 -28.76 1.08
CA TRP A 74 6.46 -27.64 1.10
C TRP A 74 5.08 -28.12 0.66
N ASN A 75 4.06 -27.72 1.41
CA ASN A 75 2.66 -28.06 1.15
C ASN A 75 1.78 -26.81 1.34
N LEU A 76 0.45 -26.98 1.28
CA LEU A 76 -0.49 -25.86 1.44
C LEU A 76 -0.37 -25.15 2.80
N ILE A 77 -0.03 -25.88 3.87
CA ILE A 77 0.19 -25.30 5.19
C ILE A 77 1.45 -24.45 5.17
N THR A 78 2.55 -24.98 4.63
CA THR A 78 3.80 -24.24 4.48
C THR A 78 3.62 -22.99 3.62
N LEU A 79 2.78 -23.06 2.58
CA LEU A 79 2.45 -21.92 1.75
C LEU A 79 1.75 -20.81 2.56
N GLU A 80 0.81 -21.16 3.43
CA GLU A 80 0.15 -20.19 4.32
C GLU A 80 1.11 -19.62 5.36
N GLU A 81 2.02 -20.42 5.90
CA GLU A 81 3.09 -19.97 6.79
C GLU A 81 4.04 -18.99 6.08
N MET A 82 4.45 -19.28 4.85
CA MET A 82 5.24 -18.37 4.02
C MET A 82 4.50 -17.05 3.79
N LYS A 83 3.19 -17.11 3.51
CA LYS A 83 2.37 -15.91 3.35
C LYS A 83 2.29 -15.08 4.62
N LEU A 84 2.17 -15.71 5.79
CA LEU A 84 2.16 -15.02 7.07
C LEU A 84 3.52 -14.37 7.38
N ALA A 85 4.61 -15.08 7.07
CA ALA A 85 5.96 -14.61 7.34
C ALA A 85 6.32 -13.40 6.46
N TYR A 86 6.06 -13.47 5.16
CA TYR A 86 6.64 -12.54 4.18
C TYR A 86 5.63 -11.61 3.50
N CYS A 87 4.39 -12.04 3.31
CA CYS A 87 3.40 -11.21 2.61
C CYS A 87 2.71 -10.23 3.57
N CYS A 88 2.37 -9.08 3.04
CA CYS A 88 1.46 -8.15 3.67
C CYS A 88 0.00 -8.65 3.61
N ARG A 89 -0.70 -8.70 4.74
CA ARG A 89 -2.07 -9.25 4.83
C ARG A 89 -3.12 -8.31 5.44
N GLY A 90 -2.75 -7.09 5.84
CA GLY A 90 -3.65 -6.22 6.63
C GLY A 90 -3.47 -4.72 6.41
N GLY A 91 -4.49 -3.94 6.76
CA GLY A 91 -4.70 -2.55 6.36
C GLY A 91 -3.50 -1.60 6.53
N LYS A 92 -2.85 -1.58 7.70
CA LYS A 92 -1.67 -0.70 7.92
C LYS A 92 -0.50 -1.04 6.99
N CYS A 93 -0.29 -2.31 6.73
CA CYS A 93 0.75 -2.78 5.84
C CYS A 93 0.36 -2.51 4.37
N LEU A 94 -0.90 -2.73 3.98
CA LEU A 94 -1.41 -2.48 2.61
C LEU A 94 -1.48 -0.99 2.25
N LEU A 95 -1.61 -0.09 3.23
CA LEU A 95 -1.56 1.37 3.03
C LEU A 95 -0.21 1.83 2.50
N ARG A 96 0.87 1.26 3.05
CA ARG A 96 2.22 1.51 2.52
C ARG A 96 2.28 1.10 1.06
N CYS A 97 1.53 0.06 0.72
CA CYS A 97 1.63 -0.65 -0.53
C CYS A 97 1.04 0.06 -1.75
N GLY A 98 0.31 1.15 -1.55
CA GLY A 98 -0.34 1.86 -2.65
C GLY A 98 -1.30 0.99 -3.47
N ILE A 99 -1.61 -0.23 -2.99
CA ILE A 99 -2.45 -1.19 -3.71
C ILE A 99 -3.90 -1.04 -3.32
N MET A 100 -4.20 -0.56 -2.11
CA MET A 100 -5.50 0.07 -1.95
C MET A 100 -5.58 1.18 -3.01
N PRO A 101 -6.65 1.21 -3.84
CA PRO A 101 -6.85 2.36 -4.71
C PRO A 101 -6.66 3.57 -3.81
N ARG A 102 -5.77 4.50 -4.19
CA ARG A 102 -5.95 5.86 -3.71
C ARG A 102 -7.39 6.12 -4.09
N VAL A 103 -8.28 6.12 -3.10
CA VAL A 103 -9.70 6.34 -3.33
C VAL A 103 -9.68 7.61 -4.14
N GLU A 104 -9.97 7.51 -5.45
CA GLU A 104 -10.31 8.66 -6.27
C GLU A 104 -11.28 9.39 -5.39
N ILE A 105 -10.83 10.56 -4.97
CA ILE A 105 -11.28 11.19 -3.74
C ILE A 105 -12.80 11.12 -3.76
N ASN A 106 -13.43 10.71 -2.65
CA ASN A 106 -14.89 10.65 -2.62
C ASN A 106 -15.51 11.93 -3.21
N MET A 107 -14.85 13.09 -3.05
CA MET A 107 -15.16 14.37 -3.69
C MET A 107 -15.27 14.38 -5.23
N ILE A 108 -14.46 13.62 -5.98
CA ILE A 108 -14.62 13.50 -7.45
C ILE A 108 -15.86 12.65 -7.74
N LYS A 109 -16.10 11.60 -6.95
CA LYS A 109 -17.26 10.70 -7.11
C LYS A 109 -18.58 11.30 -6.63
N SER A 110 -18.52 12.16 -5.62
CA SER A 110 -19.65 12.88 -5.04
C SER A 110 -19.82 14.25 -5.68
N PHE A 111 -18.95 14.66 -6.62
CA PHE A 111 -19.06 15.95 -7.28
C PHE A 111 -20.49 16.14 -7.84
N PRO A 112 -21.17 17.25 -7.53
CA PRO A 112 -20.64 18.49 -6.93
C PRO A 112 -20.72 18.61 -5.39
N GLU A 113 -21.12 17.56 -4.68
CA GLU A 113 -21.23 17.56 -3.21
C GLU A 113 -19.86 17.82 -2.56
N ASP A 114 -19.87 18.62 -1.49
CA ASP A 114 -18.70 19.05 -0.70
C ASP A 114 -17.68 19.97 -1.41
N ILE A 115 -17.91 20.33 -2.67
CA ILE A 115 -16.93 21.11 -3.45
C ILE A 115 -16.70 22.53 -2.92
N MET A 116 -17.74 23.13 -2.34
CA MET A 116 -17.64 24.45 -1.72
C MET A 116 -16.72 24.42 -0.49
N GLU A 117 -16.72 23.33 0.28
CA GLU A 117 -15.84 23.18 1.44
C GLU A 117 -14.37 23.05 1.01
N VAL A 118 -14.10 22.48 -0.16
CA VAL A 118 -12.75 22.37 -0.73
C VAL A 118 -12.23 23.75 -1.12
N PHE A 119 -13.08 24.55 -1.74
CA PHE A 119 -12.80 25.93 -2.10
C PHE A 119 -12.54 26.82 -0.88
N GLU A 120 -13.18 26.57 0.25
CA GLU A 120 -12.90 27.31 1.50
C GLU A 120 -11.51 27.02 2.09
N LEU A 121 -10.76 26.05 1.56
CA LEU A 121 -9.39 25.79 1.99
C LEU A 121 -8.39 26.83 1.48
N GLY A 122 -8.78 27.69 0.53
CA GLY A 122 -7.92 28.76 0.03
C GLY A 122 -6.70 28.27 -0.75
N ILE A 123 -6.80 27.11 -1.40
CA ILE A 123 -5.70 26.53 -2.17
C ILE A 123 -5.70 27.21 -3.55
N GLU A 124 -4.73 28.09 -3.79
CA GLU A 124 -4.64 28.92 -5.01
C GLU A 124 -4.80 28.13 -6.31
N GLU A 125 -4.14 26.97 -6.42
CA GLU A 125 -4.20 26.12 -7.61
C GLU A 125 -5.58 25.50 -7.86
N ILE A 126 -6.42 25.40 -6.84
CA ILE A 126 -7.81 24.92 -6.95
C ILE A 126 -8.75 26.11 -7.16
N ASP A 127 -8.54 27.19 -6.39
CA ASP A 127 -9.37 28.40 -6.43
C ASP A 127 -9.42 29.08 -7.80
N LYS A 128 -8.34 28.96 -8.60
CA LYS A 128 -8.33 29.45 -9.98
C LYS A 128 -9.43 28.85 -10.87
N HIS A 129 -9.98 27.69 -10.50
CA HIS A 129 -11.06 27.01 -11.23
C HIS A 129 -12.46 27.34 -10.70
N ARG A 130 -12.58 28.12 -9.61
CA ARG A 130 -13.84 28.32 -8.87
C ARG A 130 -14.98 28.81 -9.75
N GLU A 131 -14.76 29.88 -10.51
CA GLU A 131 -15.79 30.50 -11.35
C GLU A 131 -16.35 29.50 -12.37
N PHE A 132 -15.45 28.77 -13.04
CA PHE A 132 -15.83 27.75 -14.01
C PHE A 132 -16.60 26.59 -13.37
N VAL A 133 -16.15 26.09 -12.22
CA VAL A 133 -16.81 24.98 -11.51
C VAL A 133 -18.20 25.40 -11.03
N GLU A 134 -18.35 26.59 -10.47
CA GLU A 134 -19.65 27.12 -10.05
C GLU A 134 -20.60 27.30 -11.25
N GLU A 135 -20.10 27.76 -12.39
CA GLU A 135 -20.88 27.85 -13.63
C GLU A 135 -21.30 26.47 -14.14
N TYR A 136 -20.38 25.51 -14.17
CA TYR A 136 -20.65 24.14 -14.59
C TYR A 136 -21.74 23.49 -13.73
N ILE A 137 -21.71 23.70 -12.41
CA ILE A 137 -22.72 23.18 -11.48
C ILE A 137 -24.08 23.81 -11.79
N ARG A 138 -24.16 25.14 -11.91
CA ARG A 138 -25.42 25.85 -12.24
C ARG A 138 -26.02 25.36 -13.55
N GLU A 139 -25.20 25.19 -14.58
CA GLU A 139 -25.65 24.69 -15.89
C GLU A 139 -26.07 23.22 -15.83
N THR A 140 -25.36 22.39 -15.07
CA THR A 140 -25.68 20.97 -14.88
C THR A 140 -26.99 20.78 -14.10
N GLU A 141 -27.26 21.59 -13.08
CA GLU A 141 -28.53 21.58 -12.33
C GLU A 141 -29.71 22.00 -13.21
N LYS A 142 -29.50 22.95 -14.11
CA LYS A 142 -30.55 23.49 -14.99
C LYS A 142 -30.84 22.60 -16.20
N ASN A 143 -29.80 22.06 -16.82
CA ASN A 143 -29.88 21.40 -18.13
C ASN A 143 -29.52 19.91 -18.10
N GLY A 144 -29.10 19.39 -16.95
CA GLY A 144 -28.53 18.05 -16.81
C GLY A 144 -27.04 18.00 -17.17
N ALA A 145 -26.37 16.93 -16.75
CA ALA A 145 -24.93 16.78 -16.97
C ALA A 145 -24.61 16.61 -18.47
N PRO A 146 -23.63 17.35 -19.01
CA PRO A 146 -23.19 17.17 -20.39
C PRO A 146 -22.60 15.77 -20.60
N LYS A 147 -22.74 15.21 -21.81
CA LYS A 147 -22.20 13.88 -22.17
C LYS A 147 -20.67 13.79 -22.11
N HIS A 148 -20.00 14.94 -22.21
CA HIS A 148 -18.56 15.05 -22.16
C HIS A 148 -18.15 16.01 -21.06
N VAL A 149 -17.10 15.63 -20.34
CA VAL A 149 -16.47 16.46 -19.33
C VAL A 149 -15.61 17.52 -20.04
N PRO A 150 -15.79 18.82 -19.76
CA PRO A 150 -14.93 19.86 -20.32
C PRO A 150 -13.49 19.74 -19.80
N ALA A 151 -12.52 20.14 -20.62
CA ALA A 151 -11.10 20.08 -20.26
C ALA A 151 -10.78 20.88 -18.99
N GLU A 152 -11.45 22.03 -18.81
CA GLU A 152 -11.29 22.88 -17.63
C GLU A 152 -11.79 22.19 -16.33
N LEU A 153 -12.74 21.25 -16.44
CA LEU A 153 -13.17 20.42 -15.31
C LEU A 153 -12.17 19.29 -15.03
N GLU A 154 -11.53 18.75 -16.07
CA GLU A 154 -10.43 17.78 -15.91
C GLU A 154 -9.22 18.42 -15.22
N ASP A 155 -8.82 19.63 -15.64
CA ASP A 155 -7.74 20.39 -15.00
C ASP A 155 -8.02 20.66 -13.52
N PHE A 156 -9.29 20.92 -13.19
CA PHE A 156 -9.73 21.07 -11.81
C PHE A 156 -9.61 19.76 -11.02
N PHE A 157 -10.02 18.62 -11.59
CA PHE A 157 -9.86 17.32 -10.95
C PHE A 157 -8.38 16.95 -10.76
N ASP A 158 -7.51 17.32 -11.69
CA ASP A 158 -6.05 17.17 -11.55
C ASP A 158 -5.50 18.02 -10.40
N ALA A 159 -5.95 19.27 -10.27
CA ALA A 159 -5.58 20.13 -9.14
C ALA A 159 -6.05 19.53 -7.80
N ILE A 160 -7.30 19.05 -7.72
CA ILE A 160 -7.82 18.33 -6.55
C ILE A 160 -6.97 17.08 -6.25
N HIS A 161 -6.61 16.30 -7.26
CA HIS A 161 -5.81 15.09 -7.11
C HIS A 161 -4.41 15.40 -6.57
N LYS A 162 -3.80 16.49 -7.03
CA LYS A 162 -2.50 16.97 -6.56
C LYS A 162 -2.53 17.33 -5.06
N TRP A 163 -3.58 17.99 -4.60
CA TRP A 163 -3.73 18.45 -3.21
C TRP A 163 -4.48 17.48 -2.28
N GLN A 164 -4.77 16.27 -2.76
CA GLN A 164 -5.63 15.29 -2.08
C GLN A 164 -5.33 15.06 -0.59
N HIS A 165 -4.05 15.04 -0.22
CA HIS A 165 -3.63 14.78 1.17
C HIS A 165 -3.93 15.96 2.09
N THR A 166 -3.74 17.18 1.59
CA THR A 166 -4.01 18.42 2.32
C THR A 166 -5.52 18.58 2.52
N ILE A 167 -6.29 18.42 1.45
CA ILE A 167 -7.75 18.51 1.48
C ILE A 167 -8.31 17.48 2.45
N ARG A 168 -7.93 16.21 2.33
CA ARG A 168 -8.43 15.14 3.20
C ARG A 168 -8.16 15.40 4.68
N ARG A 169 -6.96 15.90 5.01
CA ARG A 169 -6.60 16.23 6.39
C ARG A 169 -7.48 17.36 6.93
N ALA A 170 -7.66 18.42 6.16
CA ALA A 170 -8.50 19.55 6.53
C ALA A 170 -9.98 19.15 6.71
N MET A 171 -10.52 18.33 5.82
CA MET A 171 -11.90 17.86 5.90
C MET A 171 -12.14 16.97 7.13
N ILE A 172 -11.21 16.06 7.47
CA ILE A 172 -11.30 15.25 8.69
C ILE A 172 -11.27 16.14 9.94
N GLU A 173 -10.42 17.16 9.97
CA GLU A 173 -10.35 18.07 11.10
C GLU A 173 -11.63 18.88 11.26
N ARG A 174 -12.19 19.41 10.17
CA ARG A 174 -13.49 20.11 10.17
C ARG A 174 -14.61 19.21 10.68
N GLN A 175 -14.68 17.95 10.25
CA GLN A 175 -15.68 17.00 10.73
C GLN A 175 -15.55 16.75 12.24
N ARG A 176 -14.30 16.67 12.75
CA ARG A 176 -14.05 16.54 14.19
C ARG A 176 -14.49 17.77 14.96
N THR A 177 -14.18 18.97 14.47
CA THR A 177 -14.61 20.23 15.10
C THR A 177 -16.14 20.32 15.15
N ARG A 178 -16.82 20.07 14.02
CA ARG A 178 -18.31 20.07 13.96
C ARG A 178 -18.94 19.05 14.92
N ALA A 179 -18.33 17.87 15.06
CA ALA A 179 -18.81 16.85 15.99
C ALA A 179 -18.62 17.25 17.47
N LEU A 180 -17.58 18.03 17.78
CA LEU A 180 -17.35 18.56 19.13
C LEU A 180 -18.27 19.73 19.47
N GLU A 181 -18.64 20.55 18.49
CA GLU A 181 -19.58 21.66 18.65
C GLU A 181 -21.05 21.21 18.77
N ALA A 182 -21.35 19.97 18.37
CA ALA A 182 -22.69 19.38 18.43
C ALA A 182 -23.01 18.68 19.76
N ILE A 183 -22.08 18.67 20.72
CA ILE A 183 -22.20 18.11 22.08
C ILE A 183 -22.40 19.26 23.07
#